data_AF-A0A1G0JQG4-F1
#
_entry.id   AF-A0A1G0JQG4-F1
#
_cell.length_a   1.000
_cell.length_b   1.000
_cell.length_c   1.000
_cell.angle_alpha   90.00
_cell.angle_beta   90.00
_cell.angle_gamma   90.00
#
_symmetry.space_group_name_H-M   'P 1'
#
loop_
_entity.id
_entity.type
_entity.pdbx_description
1 polymer ?
#
loop_
_entity_poly.entity_id
_entity_poly.type
_entity_poly.pdbx_seq_one_letter_code
_entity_poly.pdbx_strand_id
1 'polypeptide(L)'
;MELVVSAPWPGNVRQLLNVLEQCAVLSNAPIIPRNLVERALRFKPDKLLSLNNAREKFEHDYLVRLLNLTEGNIALAARLSQRNRSEFYKLLRRHKLEPDHFRKISDS
;
A
#
# COMPACT_ATOMS: atom_id res chain seq x y z
N MET A 1 6.64 -20.92 -17.41
CA MET A 1 5.57 -20.00 -16.95
C MET A 1 5.19 -20.19 -15.47
N GLU A 2 5.44 -21.35 -14.84
CA GLU A 2 5.07 -21.59 -13.43
C GLU A 2 5.58 -20.55 -12.43
N LEU A 3 6.82 -20.09 -12.57
CA LEU A 3 7.46 -19.10 -11.67
C LEU A 3 6.72 -17.76 -11.58
N VAL A 4 6.10 -17.33 -12.67
CA VAL A 4 5.34 -16.07 -12.73
C VAL A 4 3.96 -16.26 -12.11
N VAL A 5 3.38 -17.44 -12.24
CA VAL A 5 2.04 -17.75 -11.70
C VAL A 5 2.09 -18.02 -10.19
N SER A 6 3.18 -18.58 -9.67
CA SER A 6 3.34 -18.92 -8.25
C SER A 6 3.86 -17.78 -7.37
N ALA A 7 4.21 -16.62 -7.94
CA ALA A 7 4.72 -15.50 -7.17
C ALA A 7 3.56 -14.79 -6.44
N PRO A 8 3.70 -14.45 -5.14
CA PRO A 8 2.74 -13.59 -4.48
C PRO A 8 2.88 -12.21 -5.13
N TRP A 9 1.84 -11.76 -5.85
CA TRP A 9 1.76 -10.44 -6.49
C TRP A 9 0.96 -9.49 -5.59
N PRO A 10 1.53 -8.98 -4.47
CA PRO A 10 0.80 -8.13 -3.53
C PRO A 10 0.40 -6.77 -4.14
N GLY A 11 0.88 -6.42 -5.34
CA GLY A 11 0.65 -5.14 -6.01
C GLY A 11 -0.15 -5.18 -7.33
N ASN A 12 -0.87 -6.26 -7.65
CA ASN A 12 -1.65 -6.45 -8.90
C ASN A 12 -0.82 -6.52 -10.22
N VAL A 13 -1.54 -6.64 -11.34
CA VAL A 13 -1.12 -6.76 -12.77
C VAL A 13 0.00 -5.81 -13.19
N ARG A 14 0.18 -4.65 -12.53
CA ARG A 14 1.29 -3.73 -12.81
C ARG A 14 2.65 -4.30 -12.44
N GLN A 15 2.76 -5.07 -11.35
CA GLN A 15 4.02 -5.75 -11.04
C GLN A 15 4.34 -6.84 -12.07
N LEU A 16 3.32 -7.58 -12.50
CA LEU A 16 3.45 -8.56 -13.57
C LEU A 16 3.91 -7.89 -14.87
N LEU A 17 3.28 -6.77 -15.25
CA LEU A 17 3.65 -6.00 -16.43
C LEU A 17 5.10 -5.51 -16.36
N ASN A 18 5.53 -4.92 -15.24
CA ASN A 18 6.90 -4.42 -15.09
C ASN A 18 7.93 -5.55 -15.19
N VAL A 19 7.66 -6.72 -14.58
CA VAL A 19 8.56 -7.88 -14.68
C VAL A 19 8.60 -8.40 -16.12
N LEU A 20 7.46 -8.44 -16.82
CA LEU A 20 7.39 -8.86 -18.22
C LEU A 20 8.08 -7.85 -19.15
N GLU A 21 7.88 -6.55 -18.96
CA GLU A 21 8.56 -5.48 -19.69
C GLU A 21 10.08 -5.57 -19.48
N GLN A 22 10.53 -5.75 -18.23
CA GLN A 22 11.94 -5.91 -17.93
C GLN A 22 12.52 -7.17 -18.59
N CYS A 23 11.79 -8.29 -18.57
CA CYS A 23 12.21 -9.50 -19.26
C CYS A 23 12.22 -9.34 -20.79
N ALA A 24 11.27 -8.60 -21.36
CA ALA A 24 11.20 -8.32 -22.80
C ALA A 24 12.33 -7.39 -23.25
N VAL A 25 12.65 -6.35 -22.48
CA VAL A 25 13.75 -5.42 -22.76
C VAL A 25 15.11 -6.10 -22.63
N LEU A 26 15.27 -7.00 -21.67
CA LEU A 26 16.55 -7.69 -21.40
C LEU A 26 16.73 -8.98 -22.22
N SER A 27 15.69 -9.45 -22.92
CA SER A 27 15.77 -10.66 -23.73
C SER A 27 16.16 -10.33 -25.16
N ASN A 28 17.38 -10.67 -25.55
CA ASN A 28 17.81 -10.66 -26.95
C ASN A 28 17.35 -11.91 -27.74
N ALA A 29 16.51 -12.76 -27.13
CA ALA A 29 16.02 -14.01 -27.71
C ALA A 29 14.47 -14.04 -27.79
N PRO A 30 13.89 -14.77 -28.76
CA PRO A 30 12.43 -14.90 -28.91
C PRO A 30 11.76 -15.64 -27.75
N ILE A 31 12.52 -16.39 -26.94
CA ILE A 31 12.04 -17.08 -25.74
C ILE A 31 12.81 -16.52 -24.54
N ILE A 32 12.08 -15.96 -23.57
CA ILE A 32 12.67 -15.44 -22.33
C ILE A 32 13.19 -16.64 -21.51
N PRO A 33 14.51 -16.73 -21.27
CA PRO A 33 15.07 -17.85 -20.53
C PRO A 33 14.80 -17.71 -19.03
N ARG A 34 14.67 -18.86 -18.34
CA ARG A 34 14.29 -18.92 -16.91
C ARG A 34 15.19 -18.09 -16.01
N ASN A 35 16.50 -18.07 -16.28
CA ASN A 35 17.48 -17.30 -15.53
C ASN A 35 17.24 -15.78 -15.58
N LEU A 36 16.71 -15.26 -16.70
CA LEU A 36 16.34 -13.85 -16.83
C LEU A 36 15.14 -13.51 -15.94
N VAL A 37 14.14 -14.39 -15.90
CA VAL A 37 12.98 -14.27 -14.99
C VAL A 37 13.40 -14.32 -13.53
N GLU A 38 14.28 -15.26 -13.16
CA GLU A 38 14.83 -15.33 -11.80
C GLU A 38 15.62 -14.08 -11.43
N ARG A 39 16.37 -13.50 -12.39
CA ARG A 39 17.13 -12.27 -12.15
C ARG A 39 16.20 -11.06 -12.00
N ALA A 40 15.13 -10.97 -12.79
CA ALA A 40 14.10 -9.94 -12.67
C ALA A 40 13.29 -10.08 -11.37
N LEU A 41 13.04 -11.31 -10.90
CA LEU A 41 12.39 -11.57 -9.61
C LEU A 41 13.33 -11.30 -8.41
N ARG A 42 14.63 -11.53 -8.56
CA ARG A 42 15.66 -11.22 -7.54
C ARG A 42 15.93 -9.73 -7.43
N PHE A 43 15.89 -9.01 -8.54
CA PHE A 43 15.72 -7.55 -8.54
C PHE A 43 14.31 -7.26 -8.03
N LYS A 44 14.14 -7.28 -6.70
CA LYS A 44 13.06 -6.51 -6.10
C LYS A 44 13.49 -5.06 -6.29
N PRO A 45 12.93 -4.29 -7.26
CA PRO A 45 13.10 -2.84 -7.19
C PRO A 45 12.64 -2.48 -5.79
N ASP A 46 13.57 -1.93 -5.02
CA ASP A 46 13.40 -1.60 -3.61
C ASP A 46 12.06 -0.91 -3.47
N LYS A 47 11.03 -1.63 -2.97
CA LYS A 47 9.60 -1.45 -3.29
C LYS A 47 9.31 -0.01 -3.65
N LEU A 48 9.49 0.38 -4.92
CA LEU A 48 9.09 1.71 -5.35
C LEU A 48 7.59 1.57 -5.45
N LEU A 49 6.94 1.83 -4.31
CA LEU A 49 5.51 1.90 -4.20
C LEU A 49 5.09 2.82 -5.34
N SER A 50 4.12 2.36 -6.13
CA SER A 50 3.47 3.26 -7.07
C SER A 50 3.08 4.53 -6.30
N LEU A 51 3.08 5.69 -6.96
CA LEU A 51 2.69 6.94 -6.32
C LEU A 51 1.36 6.80 -5.54
N ASN A 52 0.44 5.99 -6.09
CA ASN A 52 -0.83 5.64 -5.45
C ASN A 52 -0.62 4.85 -4.16
N ASN A 53 0.16 3.77 -4.17
CA ASN A 53 0.41 2.96 -2.98
C ASN A 53 1.22 3.72 -1.91
N ALA A 54 2.16 4.56 -2.33
CA ALA A 54 2.93 5.42 -1.43
C ALA A 54 2.01 6.43 -0.74
N ARG A 55 1.10 7.04 -1.51
CA ARG A 55 0.09 7.97 -1.00
C ARG A 55 -0.91 7.27 -0.07
N GLU A 56 -1.40 6.09 -0.42
CA GLU A 56 -2.29 5.31 0.43
C GLU A 56 -1.63 4.95 1.76
N LYS A 57 -0.38 4.47 1.72
CA LYS A 57 0.39 4.17 2.92
C LYS A 57 0.61 5.41 3.78
N PHE A 58 1.00 6.53 3.17
CA PHE A 58 1.17 7.79 3.88
C PHE A 58 -0.15 8.26 4.52
N GLU A 59 -1.26 8.18 3.79
CA GLU A 59 -2.58 8.58 4.27
C GLU A 59 -3.04 7.71 5.45
N HIS A 60 -2.86 6.39 5.36
CA HIS A 60 -3.10 5.47 6.46
C HIS A 60 -2.26 5.83 7.70
N ASP A 61 -0.94 5.96 7.54
CA ASP A 61 -0.01 6.25 8.64
C ASP A 61 -0.26 7.65 9.25
N TYR A 62 -0.76 8.60 8.46
CA TYR A 62 -1.22 9.90 8.94
C TYR A 62 -2.48 9.79 9.79
N LEU A 63 -3.52 9.07 9.32
CA LEU A 63 -4.77 8.88 10.05
C LEU A 63 -4.55 8.16 11.39
N VAL A 64 -3.72 7.12 11.40
CA VAL A 64 -3.35 6.40 12.63
C VAL A 64 -2.68 7.32 13.65
N ARG A 65 -1.75 8.18 13.22
CA ARG A 65 -1.12 9.17 14.11
C ARG A 65 -2.14 10.15 14.67
N LEU A 66 -3.06 10.63 13.83
CA LEU A 66 -4.11 11.55 14.26
C LEU A 66 -5.01 10.90 15.32
N LEU A 67 -5.48 9.68 15.07
CA LEU A 67 -6.34 8.95 16.00
C LEU A 67 -5.64 8.64 17.34
N ASN A 68 -4.33 8.34 17.30
CA ASN A 68 -3.55 8.17 18.53
C ASN A 68 -3.40 9.47 19.31
N LEU A 69 -3.13 10.60 18.64
CA LEU A 69 -3.01 11.91 19.28
C LEU A 69 -4.33 12.40 19.89
N THR A 70 -5.46 12.02 19.30
CA THR A 70 -6.78 12.44 19.76
C THR A 70 -7.52 11.36 20.54
N GLU A 71 -6.86 10.24 20.87
CA GLU A 71 -7.44 9.12 21.62
C GLU A 71 -8.79 8.64 21.05
N GLY A 72 -8.86 8.50 19.73
CA GLY A 72 -10.09 8.08 19.03
C GLY A 72 -11.16 9.18 18.90
N ASN A 73 -10.90 10.41 19.36
CA ASN A 73 -11.83 11.54 19.19
C ASN A 73 -11.86 12.05 17.73
N ILE A 74 -12.82 11.54 16.97
CA ILE A 74 -13.03 11.85 15.55
C ILE A 74 -13.26 13.34 15.30
N ALA A 75 -13.94 14.04 16.21
CA ALA A 75 -14.20 15.47 16.07
C ALA A 75 -12.92 16.30 16.16
N LEU A 76 -12.04 15.93 17.10
CA LEU A 76 -10.74 16.57 17.27
C LEU A 76 -9.81 16.21 16.12
N ALA A 77 -9.79 14.94 15.70
CA ALA A 77 -9.00 14.47 14.56
C ALA A 77 -9.41 15.18 13.24
N ALA A 78 -10.71 15.33 12.98
CA ALA A 78 -11.20 16.08 11.83
C ALA A 78 -10.75 17.55 11.87
N ARG A 79 -10.83 18.21 13.03
CA ARG A 79 -10.34 19.59 13.21
C ARG A 79 -8.83 19.71 12.97
N LEU A 80 -8.03 18.80 13.53
CA LEU A 80 -6.56 18.80 13.36
C LEU A 80 -6.13 18.53 11.92
N SER A 81 -6.89 17.71 11.19
CA SER A 81 -6.65 17.47 9.76
C SER A 81 -7.25 18.55 8.85
N GLN A 82 -7.86 19.60 9.42
CA GLN A 82 -8.59 20.64 8.69
C GLN A 82 -9.65 20.09 7.73
N ARG A 83 -10.27 18.96 8.11
CA ARG A 83 -11.34 18.32 7.33
C ARG A 83 -12.65 18.34 8.10
N ASN A 84 -13.74 18.24 7.36
CA ASN A 84 -15.04 18.03 7.97
C ASN A 84 -15.15 16.56 8.47
N ARG A 85 -16.04 16.34 9.45
CA ARG A 85 -16.22 15.01 10.07
C ARG A 85 -16.65 13.95 9.05
N SER A 86 -17.52 14.32 8.10
CA SER A 86 -18.04 13.39 7.09
C SER A 86 -16.95 12.87 6.14
N GLU A 87 -16.05 13.73 5.67
CA GLU A 87 -14.89 13.32 4.85
C GLU A 87 -13.90 12.50 5.67
N PHE A 88 -13.72 12.83 6.95
CA PHE A 88 -12.87 12.04 7.84
C PHE A 88 -13.40 10.61 8.00
N TYR A 89 -14.71 10.43 8.22
CA TYR A 89 -15.33 9.09 8.25
C TYR A 89 -15.15 8.31 6.95
N LYS A 90 -15.23 8.97 5.79
CA LYS A 90 -14.98 8.32 4.49
C LYS A 90 -13.53 7.84 4.37
N LEU A 91 -12.57 8.65 4.82
CA LEU A 91 -11.15 8.29 4.85
C LEU A 91 -10.90 7.09 5.76
N LEU A 92 -11.48 7.08 6.96
CA LEU A 92 -11.37 5.96 7.89
C LEU A 92 -11.92 4.66 7.29
N ARG A 93 -13.11 4.69 6.68
CA ARG A 93 -13.71 3.52 6.02
C ARG A 93 -12.87 3.00 4.86
N ARG A 94 -12.29 3.91 4.06
CA ARG A 94 -11.37 3.53 2.96
C ARG A 94 -10.15 2.79 3.47
N HIS A 95 -9.60 3.24 4.59
CA HIS A 95 -8.40 2.68 5.23
C HIS A 95 -8.71 1.59 6.26
N LYS A 96 -9.98 1.20 6.43
CA LYS A 96 -10.46 0.22 7.42
C LYS A 96 -9.99 0.51 8.86
N LEU A 97 -9.96 1.79 9.22
CA LEU A 97 -9.56 2.26 10.54
C LEU A 97 -10.80 2.48 11.41
N GLU A 98 -10.87 1.75 12.52
CA GLU A 98 -11.94 1.90 13.52
C GLU A 98 -11.43 2.80 14.67
N PRO A 99 -12.05 3.98 14.89
CA PRO A 99 -11.62 4.93 15.92
C PRO A 99 -11.69 4.37 17.34
N ASP A 100 -12.58 3.40 17.57
CA ASP A 100 -12.82 2.84 18.90
C ASP A 100 -11.59 2.08 19.43
N HIS A 101 -10.80 1.46 18.56
CA HIS A 101 -9.53 0.82 18.94
C HIS A 101 -8.49 1.80 19.48
N PHE A 102 -8.64 3.10 19.19
CA PHE A 102 -7.72 4.15 19.63
C PHE A 102 -8.23 4.89 20.86
N ARG A 103 -9.48 4.62 21.27
CA ARG A 103 -10.01 5.13 22.52
C ARG A 103 -9.37 4.32 23.63
N LYS A 104 -8.51 4.95 24.42
CA LYS A 104 -8.04 4.32 25.66
C LYS A 104 -9.29 4.03 26.49
N ILE A 105 -9.46 2.75 26.85
CA ILE A 105 -10.45 2.35 27.84
C ILE A 105 -10.10 3.17 29.07
N SER A 106 -10.90 4.19 29.35
CA SER A 106 -10.86 4.88 30.63
C SER A 106 -11.37 3.87 31.64
N ASP A 107 -10.44 3.09 32.21
CA ASP A 107 -10.64 2.38 33.47
C ASP A 107 -10.96 3.43 34.53
N SER A 108 -12.24 3.57 34.87
CA SER A 108 -12.77 4.12 36.13
C SER A 108 -14.24 3.75 36.26
#